data_AF-A0A973ZY70-F1
#
_entry.id   AF-A0A973ZY70-F1
#
_cell.length_a   1.000
_cell.length_b   1.000
_cell.length_c   1.000
_cell.angle_alpha   90.00
_cell.angle_beta   90.00
_cell.angle_gamma   90.00
#
_symmetry.space_group_name_H-M   'P 1'
#
loop_
_entity.id
_entity.type
_entity.pdbx_description
1 polymer ?
#
loop_
_entity_poly.entity_id
_entity_poly.type
_entity_poly.pdbx_seq_one_letter_code
_entity_poly.pdbx_strand_id
1 'polypeptide(L)' 'MDEMKVLLASPSNAGLADPGHATARSLMQVSSVLNMLNPTLDNLISVKMMFQLLTEITDNFQASHDQLVREHE' A
#
# COMPACT_ATOMS: atom_id res chain seq x y z
N MET A 1 -38.84 19.17 -0.60
CA MET A 1 -38.07 18.29 0.29
C MET A 1 -37.12 17.52 -0.59
N ASP A 2 -35.88 17.98 -0.68
CA ASP A 2 -34.78 17.10 -1.04
C ASP A 2 -33.69 17.44 -0.03
N GLU A 3 -33.69 16.70 1.08
CA GLU A 3 -32.62 16.78 2.06
C GLU A 3 -31.39 16.21 1.37
N MET A 4 -30.58 17.12 0.80
CA MET A 4 -29.26 16.80 0.30
C MET A 4 -28.52 16.10 1.44
N LYS A 5 -28.45 14.78 1.34
CA LYS A 5 -27.88 13.88 2.35
C LYS A 5 -26.38 14.10 2.33
N VAL A 6 -25.93 15.17 2.99
CA VAL A 6 -24.53 15.46 3.25
C VAL A 6 -24.01 14.27 4.06
N LEU A 7 -23.31 13.37 3.38
CA LEU A 7 -22.58 12.29 4.04
C LEU A 7 -21.43 12.95 4.82
N LEU A 8 -21.61 13.11 6.12
CA LEU A 8 -20.58 13.59 7.06
C LEU A 8 -19.42 12.59 7.24
N ALA A 9 -19.47 11.46 6.54
CA ALA A 9 -18.41 10.46 6.53
C ALA A 9 -17.68 10.53 5.18
N SER A 10 -16.35 10.62 5.26
CA SER A 10 -15.49 10.40 4.09
C SER A 10 -15.69 8.99 3.54
N PRO A 11 -15.28 8.73 2.28
CA PRO A 11 -15.24 7.38 1.73
C PRO A 11 -14.54 6.40 2.68
N SER A 12 -15.01 5.15 2.74
CA SER A 12 -14.48 4.11 3.65
C SER A 12 -12.99 3.81 3.42
N ASN A 13 -12.50 4.10 2.21
CA ASN A 13 -11.10 3.96 1.80
C ASN A 13 -10.26 5.24 2.00
N ALA A 14 -10.88 6.35 2.42
CA ALA A 14 -10.17 7.59 2.70
C ALA A 14 -9.16 7.37 3.84
N GLY A 15 -7.89 7.71 3.58
CA GLY A 15 -6.80 7.55 4.54
C GLY A 15 -6.21 6.14 4.63
N LEU A 16 -6.61 5.19 3.77
CA LEU A 16 -6.01 3.83 3.75
C LEU A 16 -4.72 3.74 2.92
N ALA A 17 -4.45 4.69 2.03
CA ALA A 17 -3.28 4.64 1.14
C ALA A 17 -1.95 4.66 1.91
N ASP A 18 -1.78 5.62 2.82
CA ASP A 18 -0.57 5.78 3.63
C ASP A 18 -0.31 4.59 4.58
N PRO A 19 -1.28 4.13 5.41
CA PRO A 19 -1.07 2.97 6.26
C PRO A 19 -0.94 1.67 5.45
N GLY A 20 -1.61 1.54 4.31
CA GLY A 20 -1.47 0.40 3.40
C GLY A 20 -0.05 0.28 2.85
N HIS A 21 0.49 1.38 2.31
CA HIS A 21 1.88 1.44 1.84
C HIS A 21 2.88 1.21 2.98
N ALA A 22 2.70 1.86 4.13
CA ALA A 22 3.58 1.69 5.29
C ALA A 22 3.62 0.23 5.80
N THR A 23 2.47 -0.45 5.77
CA THR A 23 2.37 -1.87 6.15
C THR A 23 3.15 -2.75 5.18
N ALA A 24 2.95 -2.58 3.87
CA ALA A 24 3.66 -3.35 2.85
C ALA A 24 5.18 -3.16 2.96
N ARG A 25 5.63 -1.92 3.18
CA ARG A 25 7.05 -1.60 3.39
C ARG A 25 7.63 -2.26 4.64
N SER A 26 6.90 -2.22 5.75
CA SER A 26 7.34 -2.85 7.00
C SER A 26 7.47 -4.36 6.84
N LEU A 27 6.52 -4.99 6.15
CA LEU A 27 6.57 -6.42 5.87
C LEU A 27 7.77 -6.79 4.98
N MET A 28 8.10 -5.97 3.98
CA MET A 28 9.32 -6.15 3.16
C MET A 28 10.57 -6.12 4.05
N GLN A 29 10.70 -5.10 4.91
CA GLN A 29 11.86 -4.95 5.78
C GLN A 29 12.07 -6.17 6.70
N VAL A 30 11.01 -6.61 7.39
CA VAL A 30 11.07 -7.80 8.26
C VAL A 30 11.41 -9.05 7.45
N SER A 31 10.75 -9.24 6.31
CA SER A 31 10.97 -10.41 5.44
C SER A 31 12.39 -10.45 4.87
N SER A 32 12.95 -9.30 4.50
CA SER A 32 14.32 -9.18 4.01
C SER A 32 15.33 -9.58 5.08
N VAL A 33 15.15 -9.09 6.32
CA VAL A 33 16.02 -9.46 7.46
C VAL A 33 15.96 -10.97 7.71
N LEU A 34 14.76 -11.56 7.72
CA LEU A 34 14.60 -13.00 7.93
C LEU A 34 15.27 -13.83 6.83
N ASN A 35 15.15 -13.42 5.57
CA ASN A 35 15.80 -14.10 4.44
C ASN A 35 17.33 -13.99 4.50
N MET A 36 17.87 -12.91 5.08
CA MET A 36 19.32 -12.72 5.25
C MET A 36 19.94 -13.57 6.37
N LEU A 37 19.13 -14.21 7.22
CA LEU A 37 19.64 -15.17 8.21
C LEU A 37 20.20 -16.44 7.56
N ASN A 38 19.74 -16.77 6.36
CA ASN A 38 20.27 -17.88 5.55
C ASN A 38 20.29 -17.46 4.07
N PRO A 39 21.34 -16.75 3.61
CA PRO A 39 21.39 -16.17 2.28
C PRO A 39 21.69 -17.22 1.21
N THR A 40 20.68 -17.97 0.79
CA THR A 40 20.73 -18.82 -0.40
C THR A 40 20.37 -18.02 -1.65
N LEU A 41 20.70 -18.54 -2.83
CA LEU A 41 20.30 -17.92 -4.10
C LEU A 41 18.77 -17.75 -4.19
N ASP A 42 18.01 -18.75 -3.77
CA ASP A 42 16.55 -18.73 -3.80
C ASP A 42 15.97 -17.67 -2.85
N ASN A 43 16.58 -17.50 -1.66
CA ASN A 43 16.16 -16.47 -0.71
C ASN A 43 16.48 -15.06 -1.24
N LEU A 44 17.61 -14.88 -1.91
CA LEU A 44 17.96 -13.62 -2.58
C LEU A 44 16.98 -13.30 -3.72
N ILE A 45 16.61 -14.29 -4.53
CA ILE A 45 15.61 -14.15 -5.59
C ILE A 45 14.25 -13.78 -4.97
N SER A 46 13.86 -14.47 -3.90
CA SER A 46 12.59 -14.19 -3.19
C SER A 46 12.53 -12.74 -2.69
N VAL A 47 13.61 -12.23 -2.10
CA VAL A 47 13.70 -10.81 -1.70
C VAL A 47 13.58 -9.87 -2.89
N LYS A 48 14.17 -10.19 -4.05
CA LYS A 48 14.01 -9.39 -5.26
C LYS A 48 12.57 -9.38 -5.77
N MET A 49 11.90 -10.52 -5.77
CA MET A 49 10.49 -10.62 -6.19
C MET A 49 9.58 -9.83 -5.23
N MET A 50 9.80 -9.95 -3.91
CA MET A 50 9.07 -9.16 -2.91
C MET A 50 9.28 -7.66 -3.09
N PHE A 51 10.48 -7.23 -3.49
CA PHE A 51 10.75 -5.82 -3.78
C PHE A 51 10.00 -5.31 -5.01
N GLN A 52 9.86 -6.12 -6.06
CA GLN A 52 9.04 -5.78 -7.23
C GLN A 52 7.56 -5.62 -6.86
N LEU A 53 7.03 -6.55 -6.06
CA LEU A 53 5.66 -6.46 -5.54
C LEU A 53 5.44 -5.22 -4.67
N LEU A 54 6.44 -4.82 -3.86
CA LEU A 54 6.35 -3.59 -3.08
C LEU A 54 6.18 -2.37 -3.98
N THR A 55 6.91 -2.28 -5.09
CA THR A 55 6.76 -1.19 -6.06
C THR A 55 5.34 -1.15 -6.64
N GLU A 56 4.81 -2.30 -7.07
CA GLU A 56 3.44 -2.38 -7.60
C GLU A 56 2.40 -1.97 -6.55
N ILE A 57 2.60 -2.35 -5.28
CA ILE A 57 1.75 -1.94 -4.17
C ILE A 57 1.80 -0.41 -3.98
N THR A 58 2.99 0.18 -4.00
CA THR A 58 3.18 1.64 -3.89
C THR A 58 2.45 2.37 -5.01
N ASP A 59 2.60 1.93 -6.25
CA ASP A 59 1.95 2.55 -7.42
C ASP A 59 0.41 2.49 -7.31
N ASN A 60 -0.14 1.34 -6.89
CA ASN A 60 -1.58 1.17 -6.71
C ASN A 60 -2.15 2.01 -5.56
N PHE A 61 -1.44 2.13 -4.43
CA PHE A 61 -1.88 3.00 -3.34
C PHE A 61 -1.79 4.48 -3.72
N GLN A 62 -0.77 4.89 -4.47
CA GLN A 62 -0.67 6.26 -5.00
C GLN A 62 -1.82 6.57 -5.95
N ALA A 63 -2.11 5.67 -6.90
CA ALA A 63 -3.22 5.84 -7.84
C ALA A 63 -4.57 5.94 -7.12
N SER A 64 -4.78 5.13 -6.07
CA SER A 64 -5.98 5.18 -5.23
C SER A 64 -6.09 6.50 -4.45
N HIS A 65 -4.97 7.02 -3.95
CA HIS A 65 -4.92 8.31 -3.28
C HIS A 65 -5.29 9.45 -4.25
N ASP A 66 -4.67 9.48 -5.43
CA ASP A 66 -4.92 10.51 -6.44
C ASP A 66 -6.37 10.47 -6.94
N GLN A 67 -6.97 9.28 -7.04
CA GLN A 67 -8.38 9.13 -7.37
C GLN A 67 -9.29 9.75 -6.30
N LEU A 68 -9.03 9.45 -5.03
CA LEU A 68 -9.80 10.03 -3.91
C LEU A 68 -9.68 11.55 -3.87
N VAL A 69 -8.49 12.10 -4.10
CA VAL A 69 -8.30 13.55 -4.17
C VAL A 69 -9.16 14.17 -5.27
N ARG A 70 -9.16 13.58 -6.49
CA ARG A 70 -9.99 14.05 -7.62
C ARG A 70 -11.49 13.94 -7.38
N GLU A 71 -11.94 12.92 -6.65
CA GLU A 71 -13.37 12.72 -6.31
C GLU A 71 -13.86 13.72 -5.24
N HIS A 72 -12.94 14.40 -4.55
CA HIS A 72 -13.21 15.38 -3.49
C HIS A 72 -12.96 16.84 -3.89
N GLU A 73 -12.51 17.09 -5.13
CA GLU A 73 -12.48 18.40 -5.80
C GLU A 73 -13.82 18.72 -6.49
#